data_AF-A0A8J4YLF3-F1
#
_entry.id   AF-A0A8J4YLF3-F1
#
_cell.length_a   1.000
_cell.length_b   1.000
_cell.length_c   1.000
_cell.angle_alpha   90.00
_cell.angle_beta   90.00
_cell.angle_gamma   90.00
#
_symmetry.space_group_name_H-M   'P 1'
#
loop_
_entity.id
_entity.type
_entity.pdbx_description
1 polymer ?
#
loop_
_entity_poly.entity_id
_entity_poly.type
_entity_poly.pdbx_seq_one_letter_code
_entity_poly.pdbx_strand_id
1 'polypeptide(L)'
;MKVFEELKRLDGEEKEILVRNFMRELEQDGQERSLASNQIVSRILDDALPHADLTQVLAMNNIFTDDLRAMCVDPYASHVLQTLLTLSLKYAQVGRFMYNNLEDFVSHTYASHVVRSVLEVCSGVEVQHSVRSSQRSQTTHALIKEDKTMAVPPTVKQVLLNIAVRFTRLPNLTETMSTECGSAVLQSLLSVLRCADQDQCTVVATHIIQHGLPGIEKWYLENPEDAETPDLPPLFQDAPTTRLMEFEEVYEEVSEALASAMTAQHAGVIQAFTSACQRLGTKQASCMQVCPF
;
A
#
# COMPACT_ATOMS: atom_id res chain seq x y z
N MET A 1 1.51 -33.97 -13.08
CA MET A 1 2.85 -34.59 -13.15
C MET A 1 3.87 -33.68 -13.83
N LYS A 2 3.59 -33.12 -15.03
CA LYS A 2 4.50 -32.15 -15.69
C LYS A 2 4.83 -30.92 -14.84
N VAL A 3 3.82 -30.24 -14.30
CA VAL A 3 4.00 -29.05 -13.45
C VAL A 3 4.90 -29.32 -12.24
N PHE A 4 4.75 -30.49 -11.60
CA PHE A 4 5.55 -30.88 -10.43
C PHE A 4 7.03 -31.12 -10.77
N GLU A 5 7.31 -31.76 -11.91
CA GLU A 5 8.68 -31.99 -12.35
C GLU A 5 9.35 -30.70 -12.85
N GLU A 6 8.58 -29.82 -13.48
CA GLU A 6 9.04 -28.50 -13.92
C GLU A 6 9.34 -27.58 -12.71
N LEU A 7 8.49 -27.56 -11.70
CA LEU A 7 8.71 -26.82 -10.44
C LEU A 7 10.03 -27.13 -9.75
N LYS A 8 10.52 -28.37 -9.88
CA LYS A 8 11.80 -28.80 -9.29
C LYS A 8 13.02 -28.39 -10.11
N ARG A 9 12.82 -28.04 -11.38
CA ARG A 9 13.90 -27.70 -12.33
C ARG A 9 14.04 -26.21 -12.56
N LEU A 10 12.97 -25.46 -12.38
CA LEU A 10 12.95 -24.01 -12.56
C LEU A 10 13.37 -23.27 -11.29
N ASP A 11 13.99 -22.12 -11.48
CA ASP A 11 14.35 -21.15 -10.44
C ASP A 11 13.93 -19.72 -10.84
N GLY A 12 14.01 -18.79 -9.88
CA GLY A 12 13.72 -17.38 -10.08
C GLY A 12 12.34 -17.10 -10.71
N GLU A 13 12.33 -16.17 -11.67
CA GLU A 13 11.13 -15.63 -12.31
C GLU A 13 10.33 -16.68 -13.11
N GLU A 14 11.01 -17.64 -13.76
CA GLU A 14 10.33 -18.71 -14.51
C GLU A 14 9.49 -19.59 -13.59
N LYS A 15 10.02 -19.87 -12.39
CA LYS A 15 9.31 -20.62 -11.37
C LYS A 15 8.08 -19.86 -10.87
N GLU A 16 8.21 -18.56 -10.61
CA GLU A 16 7.11 -17.70 -10.17
C GLU A 16 5.98 -17.64 -11.21
N ILE A 17 6.31 -17.51 -12.50
CA ILE A 17 5.33 -17.51 -13.59
C ILE A 17 4.58 -18.85 -13.66
N LEU A 18 5.28 -19.97 -13.52
CA LEU A 18 4.66 -21.30 -13.53
C LEU A 18 3.69 -21.46 -12.34
N VAL A 19 4.12 -21.08 -11.13
CA VAL A 19 3.27 -21.12 -9.93
C VAL A 19 2.04 -20.25 -10.10
N ARG A 20 2.22 -19.01 -10.59
CA ARG A 20 1.10 -18.07 -10.79
C ARG A 20 0.07 -18.63 -11.76
N ASN A 21 0.52 -19.24 -12.86
CA ASN A 21 -0.38 -19.86 -13.83
C ASN A 21 -1.12 -21.06 -13.23
N PHE A 22 -0.41 -21.91 -12.48
CA PHE A 22 -0.99 -23.06 -11.80
C PHE A 22 -2.04 -22.67 -10.75
N MET A 23 -1.74 -21.68 -9.90
CA MET A 23 -2.70 -21.19 -8.89
C MET A 23 -3.92 -20.53 -9.54
N ARG A 24 -3.74 -19.79 -10.63
CA ARG A 24 -4.87 -19.20 -11.37
C ARG A 24 -5.75 -20.26 -12.03
N GLU A 25 -5.16 -21.34 -12.55
CA GLU A 25 -5.91 -22.45 -13.13
C GLU A 25 -6.76 -23.17 -12.06
N LEU A 26 -6.22 -23.34 -10.84
CA LEU A 26 -6.96 -23.86 -9.70
C LEU A 26 -8.20 -23.02 -9.37
N GLU A 27 -8.07 -21.69 -9.35
CA GLU A 27 -9.15 -20.76 -9.03
C GLU A 27 -10.28 -20.73 -10.09
N GLN A 28 -9.97 -21.02 -11.36
CA GLN A 28 -10.95 -20.90 -12.45
C GLN A 28 -12.08 -21.93 -12.40
N ASP A 29 -11.80 -23.12 -11.85
CA ASP A 29 -12.76 -24.22 -11.87
C ASP A 29 -13.61 -24.31 -10.59
N GLY A 30 -13.33 -23.49 -9.56
CA GLY A 30 -14.03 -23.54 -8.26
C GLY A 30 -13.88 -24.90 -7.55
N GLN A 31 -12.85 -25.67 -7.92
CA GLN A 31 -12.57 -27.02 -7.41
C GLN A 31 -11.40 -27.03 -6.42
N GLU A 32 -10.95 -25.89 -5.93
CA GLU A 32 -9.75 -25.73 -5.13
C GLU A 32 -9.76 -26.64 -3.90
N ARG A 33 -10.91 -26.75 -3.22
CA ARG A 33 -11.08 -27.67 -2.08
C ARG A 33 -10.89 -29.13 -2.48
N SER A 34 -11.53 -29.55 -3.57
CA SER A 34 -11.46 -30.93 -4.07
C SER A 34 -10.03 -31.27 -4.48
N LEU A 35 -9.36 -30.33 -5.14
CA LEU A 35 -8.00 -30.47 -5.61
C LEU A 35 -6.98 -30.43 -4.46
N ALA A 36 -7.20 -29.60 -3.45
CA ALA A 36 -6.37 -29.61 -2.24
C ALA A 36 -6.49 -30.92 -1.44
N SER A 37 -7.62 -31.61 -1.55
CA SER A 37 -7.85 -32.95 -0.97
C SER A 37 -7.41 -34.10 -1.89
N ASN A 38 -6.80 -33.79 -3.04
CA ASN A 38 -6.30 -34.80 -3.97
C ASN A 38 -4.84 -35.15 -3.65
N GLN A 39 -4.51 -36.45 -3.63
CA GLN A 39 -3.17 -36.94 -3.30
C GLN A 39 -2.03 -36.33 -4.13
N ILE A 40 -2.25 -36.10 -5.42
CA ILE A 40 -1.21 -35.57 -6.32
C ILE A 40 -1.18 -34.05 -6.21
N VAL A 41 -2.34 -33.41 -6.27
CA VAL A 41 -2.41 -31.95 -6.33
C VAL A 41 -2.03 -31.30 -4.99
N SER A 42 -2.40 -31.90 -3.85
CA SER A 42 -1.92 -31.48 -2.52
C SER A 42 -0.40 -31.37 -2.44
N ARG A 43 0.34 -32.33 -3.00
CA ARG A 43 1.81 -32.30 -3.03
C ARG A 43 2.36 -31.22 -3.95
N ILE A 44 1.67 -30.93 -5.06
CA ILE A 44 2.04 -29.82 -5.95
C ILE A 44 1.81 -28.50 -5.21
N LEU A 45 0.69 -28.38 -4.49
CA LEU A 45 0.39 -27.22 -3.66
C LEU A 45 1.43 -27.00 -2.55
N ASP A 46 1.85 -28.05 -1.85
CA ASP A 46 2.92 -27.96 -0.85
C ASP A 46 4.24 -27.42 -1.42
N ASP A 47 4.59 -27.82 -2.65
CA ASP A 47 5.79 -27.32 -3.34
C ASP A 47 5.59 -25.93 -3.96
N ALA A 48 4.37 -25.58 -4.36
CA ALA A 48 4.05 -24.33 -5.06
C ALA A 48 3.75 -23.15 -4.13
N LEU A 49 3.00 -23.37 -3.05
CA LEU A 49 2.58 -22.33 -2.09
C LEU A 49 3.74 -21.51 -1.51
N PRO A 50 4.93 -22.08 -1.20
CA PRO A 50 6.08 -21.29 -0.75
C PRO A 50 6.62 -20.28 -1.77
N HIS A 51 6.24 -20.42 -3.04
CA HIS A 51 6.64 -19.58 -4.16
C HIS A 51 5.44 -18.81 -4.76
N ALA A 52 4.25 -19.03 -4.21
CA ALA A 52 3.05 -18.33 -4.64
C ALA A 52 3.11 -16.88 -4.16
N ASP A 53 2.47 -16.00 -4.92
CA ASP A 53 2.25 -14.64 -4.44
C ASP A 53 1.27 -14.66 -3.27
N LEU A 54 1.30 -13.58 -2.48
CA LEU A 54 0.49 -13.52 -1.28
C LEU A 54 -1.01 -13.62 -1.57
N THR A 55 -1.48 -12.98 -2.64
CA THR A 55 -2.87 -13.03 -3.08
C THR A 55 -3.33 -14.48 -3.21
N GLN A 56 -2.52 -15.33 -3.84
CA GLN A 56 -2.80 -16.77 -3.96
C GLN A 56 -2.78 -17.50 -2.62
N VAL A 57 -1.83 -17.19 -1.73
CA VAL A 57 -1.76 -17.81 -0.39
C VAL A 57 -3.00 -17.46 0.44
N LEU A 58 -3.45 -16.20 0.40
CA LEU A 58 -4.66 -15.75 1.09
C LEU A 58 -5.92 -16.37 0.50
N ALA A 59 -6.02 -16.48 -0.83
CA ALA A 59 -7.14 -17.15 -1.50
C ALA A 59 -7.26 -18.59 -1.03
N MET A 60 -6.15 -19.33 -1.06
CA MET A 60 -6.10 -20.71 -0.59
C MET A 60 -6.45 -20.82 0.90
N ASN A 61 -5.98 -19.90 1.73
CA ASN A 61 -6.31 -19.89 3.16
C ASN A 61 -7.83 -19.73 3.37
N ASN A 62 -8.48 -18.84 2.62
CA ASN A 62 -9.93 -18.63 2.70
C ASN A 62 -10.73 -19.91 2.36
N ILE A 63 -10.36 -20.61 1.28
CA ILE A 63 -10.97 -21.90 0.89
C ILE A 63 -10.88 -22.93 2.02
N PHE A 64 -9.74 -22.96 2.72
CA PHE A 64 -9.51 -23.86 3.84
C PHE A 64 -10.32 -23.47 5.08
N THR A 65 -10.47 -22.17 5.34
CA THR A 65 -11.26 -21.69 6.49
C THR A 65 -12.76 -21.92 6.34
N ASP A 66 -13.29 -22.03 5.12
CA ASP A 66 -14.72 -22.29 4.86
C ASP A 66 -15.22 -23.61 5.49
N ASP A 67 -14.36 -24.63 5.59
CA ASP A 67 -14.64 -25.88 6.32
C ASP A 67 -13.34 -26.44 6.91
N LEU A 68 -12.80 -25.68 7.85
CA LEU A 68 -11.53 -26.01 8.50
C LEU A 68 -11.55 -27.40 9.14
N ARG A 69 -12.73 -27.87 9.60
CA ARG A 69 -12.87 -29.19 10.20
C ARG A 69 -12.59 -30.29 9.17
N ALA A 70 -13.18 -30.20 7.99
CA ALA A 70 -12.93 -31.17 6.92
C ALA A 70 -11.45 -31.17 6.49
N MET A 71 -10.84 -30.00 6.36
CA MET A 71 -9.44 -29.88 5.94
C MET A 71 -8.45 -30.44 6.97
N CYS A 72 -8.73 -30.30 8.27
CA CYS A 72 -7.89 -30.84 9.33
C CYS A 72 -7.86 -32.38 9.38
N VAL A 73 -8.91 -33.06 8.93
CA VAL A 73 -9.01 -34.53 9.03
C VAL A 73 -8.74 -35.26 7.71
N ASP A 74 -8.63 -34.51 6.61
CA ASP A 74 -8.30 -35.07 5.31
C ASP A 74 -6.80 -35.47 5.23
N PRO A 75 -6.47 -36.68 4.73
CA PRO A 75 -5.09 -37.18 4.70
C PRO A 75 -4.15 -36.42 3.75
N TYR A 76 -4.67 -35.52 2.91
CA TYR A 76 -3.90 -34.75 1.94
C TYR A 76 -4.01 -33.25 2.20
N ALA A 77 -5.23 -32.73 2.36
CA ALA A 77 -5.45 -31.31 2.61
C ALA A 77 -4.83 -30.86 3.94
N SER A 78 -4.74 -31.73 4.95
CA SER A 78 -4.09 -31.39 6.23
C SER A 78 -2.61 -30.99 6.06
N HIS A 79 -1.90 -31.55 5.08
CA HIS A 79 -0.53 -31.15 4.76
C HIS A 79 -0.47 -29.77 4.09
N VAL A 80 -1.37 -29.51 3.14
CA VAL A 80 -1.52 -28.18 2.53
C VAL A 80 -1.86 -27.13 3.60
N LEU A 81 -2.75 -27.46 4.54
CA LEU A 81 -3.07 -26.60 5.68
C LEU A 81 -1.84 -26.35 6.57
N GLN A 82 -1.01 -27.36 6.81
CA GLN A 82 0.24 -27.20 7.56
C GLN A 82 1.21 -26.24 6.85
N THR A 83 1.30 -26.30 5.53
CA THR A 83 2.08 -25.36 4.71
C THR A 83 1.53 -23.94 4.84
N LEU A 84 0.22 -23.76 4.70
CA LEU A 84 -0.45 -22.46 4.88
C LEU A 84 -0.24 -21.88 6.28
N LEU A 85 -0.33 -22.71 7.33
CA LEU A 85 -0.05 -22.29 8.71
C LEU A 85 1.41 -21.87 8.89
N THR A 86 2.35 -22.59 8.28
CA THR A 86 3.77 -22.25 8.32
C THR A 86 4.04 -20.92 7.63
N LEU A 87 3.45 -20.67 6.46
CA LEU A 87 3.54 -19.39 5.75
C LEU A 87 2.92 -18.27 6.59
N SER A 88 1.72 -18.49 7.14
CA SER A 88 1.03 -17.54 8.01
C SER A 88 1.87 -17.14 9.23
N LEU A 89 2.51 -18.10 9.89
CA LEU A 89 3.41 -17.83 11.02
C LEU A 89 4.65 -17.03 10.61
N LYS A 90 5.25 -17.34 9.45
CA LYS A 90 6.38 -16.56 8.92
C LYS A 90 5.98 -15.11 8.66
N TYR A 91 4.83 -14.89 8.01
CA TYR A 91 4.31 -13.53 7.79
C TYR A 91 4.03 -12.80 9.11
N ALA A 92 3.45 -13.47 10.10
CA ALA A 92 3.21 -12.87 11.42
C ALA A 92 4.51 -12.51 12.16
N GLN A 93 5.56 -13.34 12.05
CA GLN A 93 6.88 -13.04 12.62
C GLN A 93 7.53 -11.84 11.94
N VAL A 94 7.49 -11.79 10.61
CA VAL A 94 8.00 -10.65 9.83
C VAL A 94 7.23 -9.38 10.16
N GLY A 95 5.90 -9.44 10.23
CA GLY A 95 5.06 -8.31 10.62
C GLY A 95 5.38 -7.78 12.02
N ARG A 96 5.61 -8.68 13.00
CA ARG A 96 6.01 -8.30 14.36
C ARG A 96 7.42 -7.69 14.40
N PHE A 97 8.37 -8.27 13.68
CA PHE A 97 9.73 -7.74 13.59
C PHE A 97 9.72 -6.35 12.94
N MET A 98 8.96 -6.18 11.85
CA MET A 98 8.76 -4.90 11.19
C MET A 98 8.14 -3.88 12.16
N TYR A 99 7.04 -4.22 12.83
CA TYR A 99 6.37 -3.34 13.78
C TYR A 99 7.30 -2.82 14.89
N ASN A 100 8.18 -3.67 15.41
CA ASN A 100 9.12 -3.30 16.46
C ASN A 100 10.24 -2.37 15.99
N ASN A 101 10.60 -2.43 14.71
CA ASN A 101 11.67 -1.63 14.10
C ASN A 101 11.11 -0.59 13.12
N LEU A 102 9.81 -0.29 13.21
CA LEU A 102 9.11 0.50 12.19
C LEU A 102 9.81 1.84 11.97
N GLU A 103 10.14 2.55 13.04
CA GLU A 103 10.80 3.87 13.04
C GLU A 103 12.10 3.88 12.22
N ASP A 104 12.93 2.85 12.37
CA ASP A 104 14.17 2.73 11.61
C ASP A 104 13.93 2.34 10.15
N PHE A 105 12.80 1.69 9.87
CA PHE A 105 12.54 1.08 8.57
C PHE A 105 11.78 1.99 7.62
N VAL A 106 10.95 2.92 8.12
CA VAL A 106 10.08 3.78 7.29
C VAL A 106 10.89 4.55 6.24
N SER A 107 12.02 5.11 6.66
CA SER A 107 12.88 5.97 5.84
C SER A 107 14.06 5.22 5.22
N HIS A 108 14.19 3.91 5.44
CA HIS A 108 15.32 3.12 4.99
C HIS A 108 15.13 2.58 3.55
N THR A 109 16.16 2.72 2.71
CA THR A 109 16.11 2.40 1.26
C THR A 109 15.58 1.01 0.93
N TYR A 110 16.01 -0.02 1.67
CA TYR A 110 15.54 -1.40 1.43
C TYR A 110 14.36 -1.81 2.33
N ALA A 111 14.44 -1.57 3.65
CA ALA A 111 13.40 -1.99 4.58
C ALA A 111 12.04 -1.34 4.32
N SER A 112 11.98 -0.13 3.76
CA SER A 112 10.72 0.53 3.39
C SER A 112 9.90 -0.26 2.36
N HIS A 113 10.54 -1.03 1.47
CA HIS A 113 9.83 -1.93 0.56
C HIS A 113 9.16 -3.06 1.33
N VAL A 114 9.83 -3.61 2.34
CA VAL A 114 9.26 -4.66 3.20
C VAL A 114 8.10 -4.11 4.02
N VAL A 115 8.20 -2.88 4.53
CA VAL A 115 7.09 -2.22 5.24
C VAL A 115 5.86 -2.12 4.32
N ARG A 116 6.03 -1.66 3.07
CA ARG A 116 4.94 -1.58 2.08
C ARG A 116 4.31 -2.93 1.79
N SER A 117 5.12 -3.96 1.56
CA SER A 117 4.61 -5.32 1.38
C SER A 117 3.82 -5.79 2.61
N VAL A 118 4.28 -5.52 3.82
CA VAL A 118 3.53 -5.89 5.04
C VAL A 118 2.19 -5.13 5.13
N LEU A 119 2.12 -3.87 4.69
CA LEU A 119 0.87 -3.10 4.66
C LEU A 119 -0.15 -3.70 3.68
N GLU A 120 0.28 -4.06 2.47
CA GLU A 120 -0.54 -4.77 1.47
C GLU A 120 -0.99 -6.13 2.01
N VAL A 121 -0.07 -6.86 2.65
CA VAL A 121 -0.37 -8.16 3.26
C VAL A 121 -1.43 -8.06 4.33
N CYS A 122 -1.25 -7.13 5.27
CA CYS A 122 -2.12 -7.04 6.43
C CYS A 122 -3.50 -6.43 6.09
N SER A 123 -3.61 -5.74 4.95
CA SER A 123 -4.87 -5.20 4.43
C SER A 123 -5.61 -6.16 3.51
N GLY A 124 -4.89 -7.05 2.82
CA GLY A 124 -5.47 -7.86 1.74
C GLY A 124 -5.77 -7.03 0.49
N VAL A 125 -5.16 -5.85 0.35
CA VAL A 125 -5.37 -4.93 -0.77
C VAL A 125 -4.13 -4.95 -1.65
N GLU A 126 -4.32 -5.27 -2.92
CA GLU A 126 -3.26 -5.13 -3.93
C GLU A 126 -3.20 -3.67 -4.38
N VAL A 127 -2.23 -2.91 -3.87
CA VAL A 127 -2.06 -1.51 -4.25
C VAL A 127 -1.29 -1.43 -5.56
N GLN A 128 -1.90 -0.88 -6.61
CA GLN A 128 -1.15 -0.55 -7.80
C GLN A 128 -0.22 0.62 -7.50
N HIS A 129 1.06 0.33 -7.33
CA HIS A 129 2.07 1.37 -7.40
C HIS A 129 2.01 1.99 -8.79
N SER A 130 1.77 3.30 -8.87
CA SER A 130 1.91 4.05 -10.11
C SER A 130 3.37 3.98 -10.56
N VAL A 131 3.72 2.94 -11.30
CA VAL A 131 5.01 2.84 -11.98
C VAL A 131 4.97 3.93 -13.05
N ARG A 132 5.47 5.12 -12.71
CA ARG A 132 5.95 6.06 -13.72
C ARG A 132 7.19 5.40 -14.33
N SER A 133 6.97 4.46 -15.25
CA SER A 133 8.06 3.98 -16.07
C SER A 133 8.57 5.19 -16.84
N SER A 134 9.80 5.56 -16.55
CA SER A 134 10.55 6.40 -17.45
C SER A 134 10.55 5.68 -18.80
N GLN A 135 10.04 6.38 -19.81
CA GLN A 135 10.06 6.04 -21.24
C GLN A 135 8.85 5.28 -21.79
N ARG A 136 8.05 6.05 -22.54
CA ARG A 136 7.46 5.65 -23.83
C ARG A 136 6.53 4.44 -23.80
N SER A 137 5.29 4.67 -23.36
CA SER A 137 4.12 4.00 -23.94
C SER A 137 2.89 4.90 -23.78
N GLN A 138 2.76 5.85 -24.70
CA GLN A 138 1.47 6.46 -25.01
C GLN A 138 0.67 5.43 -25.79
N THR A 139 -0.16 4.64 -25.10
CA THR A 139 -1.36 4.05 -25.72
C THR A 139 -2.38 3.75 -24.64
N THR A 140 -3.49 4.50 -24.74
CA THR A 140 -4.86 4.00 -24.58
C THR A 140 -5.33 3.71 -23.15
N HIS A 141 -6.19 4.60 -22.66
CA HIS A 141 -7.18 4.39 -21.59
C HIS A 141 -6.78 3.37 -20.51
N ALA A 142 -6.06 3.84 -19.49
CA ALA A 142 -5.99 3.13 -18.22
C ALA A 142 -7.40 3.09 -17.63
N LEU A 143 -8.17 2.05 -17.98
CA LEU A 143 -9.29 1.61 -17.19
C LEU A 143 -8.73 1.39 -15.78
N ILE A 144 -9.19 2.19 -14.83
CA ILE A 144 -8.92 1.99 -13.40
C ILE A 144 -9.37 0.57 -13.10
N LYS A 145 -8.41 -0.36 -12.95
CA LYS A 145 -8.73 -1.67 -12.39
C LYS A 145 -9.02 -1.44 -10.92
N GLU A 146 -10.21 -1.83 -10.48
CA GLU A 146 -10.62 -1.73 -9.08
C GLU A 146 -9.60 -2.46 -8.18
N ASP A 147 -9.29 -1.84 -7.03
CA ASP A 147 -8.42 -2.44 -6.02
C ASP A 147 -9.02 -3.79 -5.58
N LYS A 148 -8.35 -4.89 -5.92
CA LYS A 148 -8.84 -6.23 -5.54
C LYS A 148 -8.63 -6.39 -4.04
N THR A 149 -9.73 -6.42 -3.29
CA THR A 149 -9.71 -6.63 -1.84
C THR A 149 -9.96 -8.09 -1.52
N MET A 150 -9.11 -8.65 -0.66
CA MET A 150 -9.23 -10.00 -0.15
C MET A 150 -9.61 -9.98 1.33
N ALA A 151 -10.43 -10.95 1.74
CA ALA A 151 -10.67 -11.17 3.16
C ALA A 151 -9.36 -11.61 3.83
N VAL A 152 -8.95 -10.87 4.86
CA VAL A 152 -7.83 -11.21 5.73
C VAL A 152 -8.34 -11.63 7.11
N PRO A 153 -7.67 -12.57 7.81
CA PRO A 153 -8.03 -12.94 9.17
C PRO A 153 -8.04 -11.71 10.11
N PRO A 154 -8.95 -11.64 11.10
CA PRO A 154 -9.03 -10.51 12.03
C PRO A 154 -7.71 -10.21 12.75
N THR A 155 -6.92 -11.24 13.06
CA THR A 155 -5.61 -11.12 13.68
C THR A 155 -4.59 -10.41 12.78
N VAL A 156 -4.65 -10.66 11.47
CA VAL A 156 -3.80 -10.01 10.46
C VAL A 156 -4.24 -8.56 10.24
N LYS A 157 -5.56 -8.31 10.16
CA LYS A 157 -6.10 -6.94 10.13
C LYS A 157 -5.70 -6.14 11.37
N GLN A 158 -5.67 -6.76 12.55
CA GLN A 158 -5.21 -6.09 13.78
C GLN A 158 -3.73 -5.67 13.70
N VAL A 159 -2.87 -6.41 12.99
CA VAL A 159 -1.48 -6.00 12.76
C VAL A 159 -1.43 -4.71 11.94
N LEU A 160 -2.24 -4.60 10.87
CA LEU A 160 -2.36 -3.35 10.09
C LEU A 160 -2.76 -2.17 10.98
N LEU A 161 -3.81 -2.35 11.81
CA LEU A 161 -4.29 -1.30 12.69
C LEU A 161 -3.24 -0.89 13.73
N ASN A 162 -2.51 -1.86 14.29
CA ASN A 162 -1.41 -1.56 15.21
C ASN A 162 -0.31 -0.75 14.52
N ILE A 163 0.05 -1.10 13.28
CA ILE A 163 1.01 -0.34 12.47
C ILE A 163 0.49 1.08 12.23
N ALA A 164 -0.76 1.24 11.78
CA ALA A 164 -1.38 2.55 11.54
C ALA A 164 -1.37 3.45 12.81
N VAL A 165 -1.70 2.89 13.97
CA VAL A 165 -1.60 3.60 15.26
C VAL A 165 -0.15 3.96 15.62
N ARG A 166 0.84 3.18 15.17
CA ARG A 166 2.25 3.51 15.39
C ARG A 166 2.71 4.65 14.48
N PHE A 167 2.17 4.75 13.27
CA PHE A 167 2.45 5.89 12.38
C PHE A 167 2.05 7.23 12.98
N THR A 168 0.96 7.27 13.77
CA THR A 168 0.53 8.49 14.49
C THR A 168 1.38 8.84 15.71
N ARG A 169 2.46 8.08 15.93
CA ARG A 169 3.41 8.25 17.04
C ARG A 169 4.86 8.29 16.56
N LEU A 170 5.08 8.33 15.24
CA LEU A 170 6.43 8.40 14.70
C LEU A 170 7.10 9.71 15.15
N PRO A 171 8.35 9.65 15.63
CA PRO A 171 9.14 10.85 15.81
C PRO A 171 9.47 11.47 14.45
N ASN A 172 9.68 12.78 14.42
CA ASN A 172 10.14 13.50 13.22
C ASN A 172 9.31 13.20 11.95
N LEU A 173 7.98 13.24 12.06
CA LEU A 173 7.08 12.94 10.94
C LEU A 173 7.38 13.78 9.68
N THR A 174 7.71 15.07 9.86
CA THR A 174 8.11 15.96 8.76
C THR A 174 9.35 15.46 8.03
N GLU A 175 10.39 15.02 8.75
CA GLU A 175 11.59 14.43 8.16
C GLU A 175 11.22 13.15 7.40
N THR A 176 10.42 12.27 8.00
CA THR A 176 9.95 11.04 7.35
C THR A 176 9.24 11.32 6.02
N MET A 177 8.35 12.31 5.99
CA MET A 177 7.59 12.71 4.80
C MET A 177 8.47 13.27 3.68
N SER A 178 9.54 13.99 4.04
CA SER A 178 10.49 14.55 3.07
C SER A 178 11.40 13.51 2.41
N THR A 179 11.45 12.28 2.94
CA THR A 179 12.23 11.20 2.32
C THR A 179 11.42 10.45 1.26
N GLU A 180 12.09 10.04 0.18
CA GLU A 180 11.49 9.19 -0.87
C GLU A 180 10.87 7.91 -0.29
N CYS A 181 11.56 7.29 0.68
CA CYS A 181 11.10 6.06 1.33
C CYS A 181 9.91 6.30 2.25
N GLY A 182 10.02 7.26 3.17
CA GLY A 182 8.98 7.52 4.15
C GLY A 182 7.69 8.02 3.51
N SER A 183 7.77 8.92 2.53
CA SER A 183 6.59 9.33 1.74
C SER A 183 5.95 8.14 1.02
N ALA A 184 6.73 7.29 0.34
CA ALA A 184 6.18 6.13 -0.35
C ALA A 184 5.49 5.15 0.61
N VAL A 185 6.02 4.97 1.82
CA VAL A 185 5.40 4.14 2.86
C VAL A 185 4.09 4.76 3.37
N LEU A 186 4.06 6.07 3.61
CA LEU A 186 2.85 6.79 4.04
C LEU A 186 1.75 6.73 2.96
N GLN A 187 2.11 6.88 1.69
CA GLN A 187 1.18 6.71 0.58
C GLN A 187 0.64 5.27 0.54
N SER A 188 1.50 4.26 0.68
CA SER A 188 1.04 2.86 0.78
C SER A 188 0.07 2.65 1.95
N LEU A 189 0.37 3.22 3.12
CA LEU A 189 -0.48 3.12 4.30
C LEU A 189 -1.87 3.74 4.06
N LEU A 190 -1.93 4.95 3.53
CA LEU A 190 -3.18 5.63 3.21
C LEU A 190 -3.97 4.86 2.14
N SER A 191 -3.30 4.37 1.10
CA SER A 191 -3.95 3.56 0.04
C SER A 191 -4.58 2.29 0.59
N VAL A 192 -3.88 1.52 1.43
CA VAL A 192 -4.44 0.29 1.99
C VAL A 192 -5.54 0.57 3.00
N LEU A 193 -5.42 1.62 3.82
CA LEU A 193 -6.42 1.97 4.82
C LEU A 193 -7.71 2.50 4.18
N ARG A 194 -7.63 3.27 3.09
CA ARG A 194 -8.81 3.72 2.33
C ARG A 194 -9.75 2.57 1.98
N CYS A 195 -9.20 1.42 1.62
CA CYS A 195 -9.99 0.23 1.27
C CYS A 195 -10.32 -0.64 2.50
N ALA A 196 -9.38 -0.82 3.42
CA ALA A 196 -9.52 -1.77 4.51
C ALA A 196 -10.19 -1.21 5.78
N ASP A 197 -10.02 0.09 6.06
CA ASP A 197 -10.48 0.78 7.27
C ASP A 197 -10.48 2.32 7.08
N GLN A 198 -11.57 2.86 6.55
CA GLN A 198 -11.69 4.29 6.22
C GLN A 198 -11.56 5.19 7.46
N ASP A 199 -12.10 4.77 8.61
CA ASP A 199 -12.00 5.55 9.86
C ASP A 199 -10.52 5.71 10.28
N GLN A 200 -9.75 4.62 10.24
CA GLN A 200 -8.34 4.67 10.55
C GLN A 200 -7.54 5.42 9.49
N CYS A 201 -7.95 5.37 8.21
CA CYS A 201 -7.38 6.19 7.14
C CYS A 201 -7.49 7.68 7.47
N THR A 202 -8.69 8.14 7.83
CA THR A 202 -8.95 9.52 8.24
C THR A 202 -8.09 9.90 9.44
N VAL A 203 -7.99 9.05 10.47
CA VAL A 203 -7.15 9.32 11.65
C VAL A 203 -5.68 9.53 11.28
N VAL A 204 -5.13 8.69 10.39
CA VAL A 204 -3.73 8.81 9.94
C VAL A 204 -3.55 10.06 9.08
N ALA A 205 -4.45 10.31 8.12
CA ALA A 205 -4.41 11.49 7.27
C ALA A 205 -4.47 12.79 8.08
N THR A 206 -5.40 12.90 9.03
CA THR A 206 -5.49 14.03 9.96
C THR A 206 -4.22 14.20 10.78
N HIS A 207 -3.59 13.12 11.24
CA HIS A 207 -2.33 13.23 11.97
C HIS A 207 -1.19 13.76 11.09
N ILE A 208 -1.08 13.28 9.85
CA ILE A 208 -0.11 13.76 8.84
C ILE A 208 -0.31 15.25 8.58
N ILE A 209 -1.57 15.66 8.38
CA ILE A 209 -1.93 17.07 8.22
C ILE A 209 -1.47 17.88 9.44
N GLN A 210 -1.89 17.50 10.64
CA GLN A 210 -1.68 18.33 11.83
C GLN A 210 -0.21 18.42 12.27
N HIS A 211 0.56 17.34 12.12
CA HIS A 211 1.90 17.22 12.69
C HIS A 211 3.01 17.14 11.64
N GLY A 212 2.68 16.66 10.44
CA GLY A 212 3.60 16.56 9.31
C GLY A 212 3.59 17.80 8.43
N LEU A 213 2.42 18.44 8.31
CA LEU A 213 2.20 19.68 7.55
C LEU A 213 1.72 20.78 8.52
N PRO A 214 2.58 21.25 9.45
CA PRO A 214 2.17 22.21 10.48
C PRO A 214 1.38 23.34 9.84
N GLY A 215 0.09 23.43 10.25
CA GLY A 215 -1.01 24.03 9.50
C GLY A 215 -0.56 25.02 8.44
N ILE A 216 -0.74 24.63 7.17
CA ILE A 216 -0.42 25.48 6.01
C ILE A 216 -1.01 26.89 6.19
N GLU A 217 -2.21 26.98 6.79
CA GLU A 217 -2.83 28.24 7.19
C GLU A 217 -1.97 29.09 8.14
N LYS A 218 -1.43 28.47 9.20
CA LYS A 218 -0.55 29.13 10.18
C LYS A 218 0.78 29.52 9.56
N TRP A 219 1.31 28.70 8.63
CA TRP A 219 2.54 29.01 7.91
C TRP A 219 2.43 30.36 7.17
N TYR A 220 1.29 30.67 6.55
CA TYR A 220 1.06 31.94 5.85
C TYR A 220 1.05 33.18 6.76
N LEU A 221 0.65 33.00 8.02
CA LEU A 221 0.64 34.07 9.01
C LEU A 221 2.06 34.35 9.54
N GLU A 222 2.88 33.31 9.65
CA GLU A 222 4.23 33.37 10.22
C GLU A 222 5.31 33.73 9.20
N ASN A 223 5.03 33.55 7.90
CA ASN A 223 5.97 33.81 6.81
C ASN A 223 5.35 34.80 5.79
N PRO A 224 5.28 36.11 6.12
CA PRO A 224 4.82 37.12 5.16
C PRO A 224 5.73 37.13 3.92
N GLU A 225 5.14 37.39 2.75
CA GLU A 225 5.84 37.30 1.46
C GLU A 225 6.92 38.40 1.35
N ASP A 226 8.16 38.09 1.74
CA ASP A 226 9.32 38.96 1.51
C ASP A 226 9.96 38.63 0.16
N ALA A 227 10.04 39.64 -0.70
CA ALA A 227 10.44 39.50 -2.09
C ALA A 227 11.94 39.17 -2.26
N GLU A 228 12.21 37.95 -2.74
CA GLU A 228 13.22 37.58 -3.77
C GLU A 228 13.20 36.05 -4.00
N THR A 229 12.87 35.26 -2.97
CA THR A 229 12.54 33.83 -3.04
C THR A 229 11.52 33.50 -1.95
N PRO A 230 10.23 33.30 -2.25
CA PRO A 230 9.26 32.92 -1.22
C PRO A 230 9.64 31.55 -0.67
N ASP A 231 9.88 31.47 0.64
CA ASP A 231 9.95 30.17 1.32
C ASP A 231 8.59 29.47 1.08
N LEU A 232 8.59 28.17 0.88
CA LEU A 232 7.35 27.43 0.61
C LEU A 232 6.98 26.61 1.84
N PRO A 233 5.67 26.37 2.09
CA PRO A 233 5.26 25.38 3.09
C PRO A 233 5.98 24.04 2.87
N PRO A 234 6.30 23.28 3.93
CA PRO A 234 7.00 22.00 3.82
C PRO A 234 6.42 21.04 2.77
N LEU A 235 5.10 21.07 2.58
CA LEU A 235 4.39 20.30 1.54
C LEU A 235 4.97 20.46 0.12
N PHE A 236 5.43 21.67 -0.20
CA PHE A 236 5.88 22.06 -1.55
C PHE A 236 7.40 22.19 -1.67
N GLN A 237 8.14 22.01 -0.56
CA GLN A 237 9.60 22.12 -0.56
C GLN A 237 10.28 20.94 -1.28
N ASP A 238 9.69 19.75 -1.21
CA ASP A 238 10.25 18.54 -1.81
C ASP A 238 9.20 17.68 -2.53
N ALA A 239 9.66 16.92 -3.52
CA ALA A 239 8.80 16.07 -4.32
C ALA A 239 8.14 14.91 -3.54
N PRO A 240 8.84 14.21 -2.62
CA PRO A 240 8.24 13.21 -1.75
C PRO A 240 7.01 13.72 -0.99
N THR A 241 7.12 14.83 -0.27
CA THR A 241 6.02 15.35 0.55
C THR A 241 4.83 15.75 -0.32
N THR A 242 5.09 16.39 -1.47
CA THR A 242 4.01 16.80 -2.40
C THR A 242 3.15 15.62 -2.87
N ARG A 243 3.70 14.40 -3.02
CA ARG A 243 2.92 13.23 -3.49
C ARG A 243 1.76 12.86 -2.55
N LEU A 244 1.81 13.26 -1.29
CA LEU A 244 0.70 13.04 -0.35
C LEU A 244 -0.58 13.79 -0.77
N MET A 245 -0.50 14.81 -1.63
CA MET A 245 -1.67 15.47 -2.22
C MET A 245 -2.46 14.58 -3.20
N GLU A 246 -1.96 13.39 -3.56
CA GLU A 246 -2.74 12.44 -4.35
C GLU A 246 -3.94 11.88 -3.57
N PHE A 247 -3.92 11.98 -2.24
CA PHE A 247 -4.99 11.56 -1.34
C PHE A 247 -5.99 12.69 -1.11
N GLU A 248 -7.28 12.37 -1.18
CA GLU A 248 -8.37 13.35 -1.09
C GLU A 248 -8.33 14.13 0.22
N GLU A 249 -8.16 13.43 1.33
CA GLU A 249 -8.17 14.02 2.67
C GLU A 249 -7.04 15.05 2.84
N VAL A 250 -5.87 14.78 2.26
CA VAL A 250 -4.72 15.71 2.28
C VAL A 250 -4.98 16.87 1.30
N TYR A 251 -5.53 16.58 0.12
CA TYR A 251 -5.83 17.61 -0.87
C TYR A 251 -6.88 18.62 -0.38
N GLU A 252 -7.97 18.16 0.21
CA GLU A 252 -9.06 18.99 0.71
C GLU A 252 -8.57 19.98 1.77
N GLU A 253 -7.81 19.51 2.77
CA GLU A 253 -7.23 20.37 3.80
C GLU A 253 -6.31 21.46 3.20
N VAL A 254 -5.41 21.06 2.29
CA VAL A 254 -4.47 21.98 1.64
C VAL A 254 -5.23 23.01 0.79
N SER A 255 -6.30 22.55 0.12
CA SER A 255 -7.19 23.39 -0.67
C SER A 255 -7.96 24.38 0.19
N GLU A 256 -8.45 23.98 1.36
CA GLU A 256 -9.12 24.88 2.31
C GLU A 256 -8.14 25.94 2.83
N ALA A 257 -6.92 25.54 3.21
CA ALA A 257 -5.88 26.46 3.66
C ALA A 257 -5.49 27.49 2.57
N LEU A 258 -5.66 27.15 1.29
CA LEU A 258 -5.35 28.03 0.17
C LEU A 258 -6.22 29.29 0.13
N ALA A 259 -7.44 29.25 0.67
CA ALA A 259 -8.30 30.44 0.79
C ALA A 259 -7.64 31.52 1.68
N SER A 260 -7.00 31.10 2.76
CA SER A 260 -6.22 31.98 3.64
C SER A 260 -4.96 32.51 2.91
N ALA A 261 -4.30 31.68 2.09
CA ALA A 261 -3.17 32.09 1.26
C ALA A 261 -3.55 33.17 0.23
N MET A 262 -4.71 33.02 -0.43
CA MET A 262 -5.23 33.99 -1.41
C MET A 262 -5.54 35.34 -0.76
N THR A 263 -6.16 35.31 0.42
CA THR A 263 -6.47 36.53 1.19
C THR A 263 -5.19 37.24 1.61
N ALA A 264 -4.16 36.48 1.97
CA ALA A 264 -2.84 36.99 2.34
C ALA A 264 -1.92 37.31 1.13
N GLN A 265 -2.40 37.15 -0.10
CA GLN A 265 -1.67 37.40 -1.35
C GLN A 265 -0.38 36.58 -1.55
N HIS A 266 -0.30 35.37 -0.99
CA HIS A 266 0.85 34.47 -1.17
C HIS A 266 0.88 33.83 -2.57
N ALA A 267 1.33 34.59 -3.58
CA ALA A 267 1.32 34.16 -4.97
C ALA A 267 2.24 32.96 -5.22
N GLY A 268 3.41 32.91 -4.56
CA GLY A 268 4.36 31.80 -4.69
C GLY A 268 3.76 30.44 -4.27
N VAL A 269 2.93 30.46 -3.24
CA VAL A 269 2.24 29.27 -2.71
C VAL A 269 1.15 28.79 -3.65
N ILE A 270 0.32 29.71 -4.17
CA ILE A 270 -0.74 29.37 -5.14
C ILE A 270 -0.12 28.75 -6.39
N GLN A 271 1.00 29.31 -6.86
CA GLN A 271 1.76 28.75 -7.96
C GLN A 271 2.33 27.37 -7.63
N ALA A 272 2.86 27.16 -6.42
CA ALA A 272 3.38 25.87 -5.98
C ALA A 272 2.29 24.79 -5.90
N PHE A 273 1.10 25.12 -5.37
CA PHE A 273 -0.05 24.23 -5.31
C PHE A 273 -0.55 23.84 -6.72
N THR A 274 -0.67 24.82 -7.61
CA THR A 274 -1.10 24.58 -9.01
C THR A 274 -0.07 23.72 -9.74
N SER A 275 1.22 24.02 -9.56
CA SER A 275 2.33 23.26 -10.16
C SER A 275 2.41 21.84 -9.61
N ALA A 276 2.13 21.64 -8.31
CA ALA A 276 2.02 20.32 -7.69
C ALA A 276 0.93 19.48 -8.35
N CYS A 277 -0.30 20.00 -8.45
CA CYS A 277 -1.41 19.30 -9.12
C CYS A 277 -1.07 18.93 -10.57
N GLN A 278 -0.46 19.86 -11.31
CA GLN A 278 -0.01 19.60 -12.69
C GLN A 278 1.05 18.49 -12.76
N ARG A 279 2.04 18.52 -11.88
CA ARG A 279 3.18 17.58 -11.86
C ARG A 279 2.76 16.17 -11.41
N LEU A 280 1.81 16.08 -10.48
CA LEU A 280 1.21 14.81 -10.05
C LEU A 280 0.25 14.26 -11.10
N GLY A 281 -0.33 15.12 -11.94
CA GLY A 281 -1.29 14.70 -12.95
C GLY A 281 -2.67 14.38 -12.36
N THR A 282 -2.95 14.85 -11.15
CA THR A 282 -4.21 14.68 -10.43
C THR A 282 -4.73 16.03 -9.94
N LYS A 283 -6.03 16.10 -9.64
CA LYS A 283 -6.71 17.26 -9.03
C LYS A 283 -6.62 18.58 -9.80
N GLN A 284 -6.24 18.59 -11.08
CA GLN A 284 -6.09 19.83 -11.87
C GLN A 284 -7.42 20.56 -12.06
N ALA A 285 -8.50 19.81 -12.34
CA ALA A 285 -9.83 20.38 -12.47
C ALA A 285 -10.32 21.00 -11.16
N SER A 286 -10.17 20.29 -10.04
CA SER A 286 -10.49 20.79 -8.70
C SER A 286 -9.65 22.03 -8.34
N CYS A 287 -8.36 22.01 -8.65
CA CYS A 287 -7.43 23.11 -8.41
C CYS A 287 -7.87 24.40 -9.13
N MET A 288 -8.37 24.30 -10.37
CA MET A 288 -8.85 25.47 -11.11
C MET A 288 -10.14 26.07 -10.54
N GLN A 289 -10.95 25.29 -9.81
CA GLN A 289 -12.14 25.81 -9.14
C GLN A 289 -11.77 26.62 -7.90
N VAL A 290 -10.68 26.24 -7.23
CA VAL A 290 -10.21 26.85 -5.98
C VAL A 290 -9.34 28.08 -6.27
N CYS A 291 -8.55 28.07 -7.35
CA CYS A 291 -7.68 29.17 -7.77
C CYS A 291 -8.20 29.83 -9.06
N PRO A 292 -9.23 30.69 -9.02
CA PRO A 292 -9.60 31.49 -10.17
C PRO A 292 -8.50 32.53 -10.44
N PHE A 293 -7.77 32.33 -11.55
CA PHE A 293 -6.86 33.33 -12.11
C PHE A 293 -7.62 34.49 -12.74
#